data_AF-A0A967VQ63-F1
#
_entry.id   AF-A0A967VQ63-F1
#
_cell.length_a   1.000
_cell.length_b   1.000
_cell.length_c   1.000
_cell.angle_alpha   90.00
_cell.angle_beta   90.00
_cell.angle_gamma   90.00
#
_symmetry.space_group_name_H-M   'P 1'
#
loop_
_entity.id
_entity.type
_entity.pdbx_description
1 polymer ?
#
loop_
_entity_poly.entity_id
_entity_poly.type
_entity_poly.pdbx_seq_one_letter_code
_entity_poly.pdbx_strand_id
1 'polypeptide(L)'
;MSTPTDLILVDFDDTLVDTAPRFERARRSLFEMLAGHGFDPAQVEHVHHHEVDPVMRRDHGLGPHRMPVAFGETYRALCRRAGVDPDPETVAACERLGRAVAGTPPAIDGALAALRRLAAARPTAVYTQAGDADYQLECLRDAGVVGAVGRERVRVVPLKTAATLRATLEHFG
;
A
#
# COMPACT_ATOMS: atom_id res chain seq x y z
N MET A 1 -30.32 13.43 20.57
CA MET A 1 -29.72 14.34 19.57
C MET A 1 -28.28 13.90 19.39
N SER A 2 -27.86 13.54 18.18
CA SER A 2 -26.45 13.22 17.92
C SER A 2 -25.62 14.49 18.09
N THR A 3 -24.48 14.40 18.76
CA THR A 3 -23.49 15.48 18.81
C THR A 3 -23.13 15.92 17.38
N PRO A 4 -22.92 17.21 17.12
CA PRO A 4 -22.45 17.67 15.82
C PRO A 4 -21.13 16.99 15.47
N THR A 5 -21.03 16.43 14.26
CA THR A 5 -19.76 15.96 13.73
C THR A 5 -19.03 17.14 13.11
N ASP A 6 -17.94 17.57 13.75
CA ASP A 6 -17.18 18.75 13.35
C ASP A 6 -16.24 18.47 12.16
N LEU A 7 -15.77 17.22 12.02
CA LEU A 7 -14.88 16.80 10.94
C LEU A 7 -15.02 15.30 10.66
N ILE A 8 -15.01 14.93 9.38
CA ILE A 8 -14.94 13.53 8.96
C ILE A 8 -13.61 13.29 8.25
N LEU A 9 -12.83 12.35 8.80
CA LEU A 9 -11.59 11.87 8.21
C LEU A 9 -11.87 10.55 7.48
N VAL A 10 -11.58 10.52 6.18
CA VAL A 10 -11.77 9.33 5.33
C VAL A 10 -10.40 8.77 4.97
N ASP A 11 -10.21 7.46 5.14
CA ASP A 11 -9.00 6.79 4.64
C ASP A 11 -9.06 6.61 3.12
N PHE A 12 -7.93 6.29 2.50
CA PHE A 12 -7.86 6.03 1.07
C PHE A 12 -7.82 4.53 0.75
N ASP A 13 -6.73 3.86 1.12
CA ASP A 13 -6.52 2.45 0.81
C ASP A 13 -7.56 1.56 1.50
N ASP A 14 -8.17 0.64 0.74
CA ASP A 14 -9.22 -0.28 1.17
C ASP A 14 -10.45 0.41 1.81
N THR A 15 -10.65 1.70 1.51
CA THR A 15 -11.80 2.52 1.92
C THR A 15 -12.42 3.26 0.73
N LEU A 16 -11.58 3.87 -0.12
CA LEU A 16 -11.99 4.51 -1.37
C LEU A 16 -11.55 3.72 -2.60
N VAL A 17 -10.48 2.93 -2.48
CA VAL A 17 -9.89 2.13 -3.57
C VAL A 17 -9.52 0.73 -3.08
N ASP A 18 -9.58 -0.27 -3.95
CA ASP A 18 -9.25 -1.66 -3.63
C ASP A 18 -7.76 -1.93 -3.81
N THR A 19 -7.01 -1.95 -2.71
CA THR A 19 -5.55 -2.09 -2.74
C THR A 19 -5.07 -3.46 -2.31
N ALA A 20 -5.70 -4.10 -1.33
CA ALA A 20 -5.29 -5.43 -0.88
C ALA A 20 -5.19 -6.46 -2.04
N PRO A 21 -6.16 -6.54 -2.97
CA PRO A 21 -6.13 -7.56 -4.02
C PRO A 21 -4.91 -7.50 -4.96
N ARG A 22 -4.34 -6.31 -5.22
CA ARG A 22 -3.13 -6.19 -6.07
C ARG A 22 -1.88 -6.73 -5.37
N PHE A 23 -1.73 -6.47 -4.06
CA PHE A 23 -0.60 -7.00 -3.28
C PHE A 23 -0.71 -8.52 -3.14
N GLU A 24 -1.90 -9.02 -2.87
CA GLU A 24 -2.17 -10.46 -2.77
C GLU A 24 -1.90 -11.19 -4.10
N ARG A 25 -2.36 -10.64 -5.23
CA ARG A 25 -2.07 -11.20 -6.56
C ARG A 25 -0.57 -11.27 -6.83
N ALA A 26 0.16 -10.19 -6.57
CA ALA A 26 1.60 -10.16 -6.81
C ALA A 26 2.36 -11.17 -5.92
N ARG A 27 2.00 -11.29 -4.64
CA ARG A 27 2.59 -12.27 -3.73
C ARG A 27 2.30 -13.70 -4.20
N ARG A 28 1.07 -13.99 -4.60
CA ARG A 28 0.72 -15.30 -5.14
C ARG A 28 1.53 -15.63 -6.39
N SER A 29 1.68 -14.68 -7.32
CA SER A 29 2.54 -14.88 -8.50
C SER A 29 4.01 -15.12 -8.14
N LEU A 30 4.53 -14.44 -7.11
CA LEU A 30 5.87 -14.72 -6.58
C LEU A 30 5.95 -16.16 -6.04
N PHE A 31 4.97 -16.57 -5.24
CA PHE A 31 4.99 -17.88 -4.58
C PHE A 31 4.87 -19.01 -5.60
N GLU A 32 4.00 -18.86 -6.59
CA GLU A 32 3.87 -19.78 -7.72
C GLU A 32 5.18 -19.87 -8.53
N MET A 33 5.82 -18.73 -8.81
CA MET A 33 7.12 -18.70 -9.51
C MET A 33 8.19 -19.44 -8.71
N LEU A 34 8.33 -19.15 -7.41
CA LEU A 34 9.36 -19.76 -6.56
C LEU A 34 9.10 -21.26 -6.31
N ALA A 35 7.85 -21.68 -6.24
CA ALA A 35 7.50 -23.09 -6.23
C ALA A 35 7.93 -23.79 -7.53
N GLY A 36 7.79 -23.12 -8.68
CA GLY A 36 8.31 -23.59 -9.97
C GLY A 36 9.85 -23.74 -10.01
N HIS A 37 10.57 -23.01 -9.15
CA HIS A 37 12.01 -23.16 -8.94
C HIS A 37 12.38 -24.24 -7.90
N GLY A 38 11.40 -24.98 -7.38
CA GLY A 38 11.61 -26.09 -6.45
C GLY A 38 11.63 -25.70 -4.97
N PHE A 39 11.27 -24.47 -4.61
CA PHE A 39 11.11 -24.09 -3.21
C PHE A 39 9.77 -24.55 -2.64
N ASP A 40 9.76 -24.95 -1.37
CA ASP A 40 8.53 -25.31 -0.68
C ASP A 40 7.62 -24.07 -0.48
N PRO A 41 6.34 -24.11 -0.90
CA PRO A 41 5.45 -22.96 -0.80
C PRO A 41 5.28 -22.40 0.62
N ALA A 42 5.25 -23.26 1.65
CA ALA A 42 5.11 -22.81 3.03
C ALA A 42 6.40 -22.09 3.50
N GLN A 43 7.57 -22.60 3.10
CA GLN A 43 8.84 -21.92 3.34
C GLN A 43 8.92 -20.56 2.62
N VAL A 44 8.47 -20.49 1.36
CA VAL A 44 8.44 -19.24 0.59
C VAL A 44 7.57 -18.20 1.30
N GLU A 45 6.35 -18.59 1.68
CA GLU A 45 5.42 -17.73 2.41
C GLU A 45 6.06 -17.22 3.71
N HIS A 46 6.67 -18.13 4.48
CA HIS A 46 7.29 -17.79 5.76
C HIS A 46 8.44 -16.80 5.60
N VAL A 47 9.38 -17.08 4.68
CA VAL A 47 10.50 -16.18 4.38
C VAL A 47 10.00 -14.81 3.95
N HIS A 48 9.00 -14.77 3.07
CA HIS A 48 8.45 -13.51 2.61
C HIS A 48 7.80 -12.73 3.76
N HIS A 49 6.81 -13.29 4.44
CA HIS A 49 5.97 -12.54 5.38
C HIS A 49 6.61 -12.28 6.75
N HIS A 50 7.49 -13.17 7.22
CA HIS A 50 8.01 -13.10 8.58
C HIS A 50 9.46 -12.65 8.67
N GLU A 51 10.20 -12.63 7.55
CA GLU A 51 11.61 -12.27 7.54
C GLU A 51 11.89 -11.07 6.64
N VAL A 52 11.48 -11.16 5.38
CA VAL A 52 11.80 -10.13 4.38
C VAL A 52 10.84 -8.94 4.44
N ASP A 53 9.53 -9.15 4.31
CA ASP A 53 8.52 -8.10 4.28
C ASP A 53 8.57 -7.17 5.52
N PRO A 54 8.77 -7.67 6.76
CA PRO A 54 8.90 -6.80 7.93
C PRO A 54 10.12 -5.87 7.86
N VAL A 55 11.26 -6.38 7.41
CA VAL A 55 12.49 -5.58 7.20
C VAL A 55 12.23 -4.53 6.11
N MET A 56 11.63 -4.94 5.00
CA MET A 56 11.35 -4.03 3.89
C MET A 56 10.35 -2.93 4.27
N ARG A 57 9.36 -3.22 5.11
CA ARG A 57 8.41 -2.22 5.61
C ARG A 57 9.07 -1.21 6.55
N ARG A 58 10.04 -1.66 7.36
CA ARG A 58 10.83 -0.78 8.21
C ARG A 58 11.74 0.13 7.39
N ASP A 59 12.44 -0.43 6.41
CA ASP A 59 13.52 0.26 5.71
C ASP A 59 13.03 1.10 4.51
N HIS A 60 11.91 0.70 3.91
CA HIS A 60 11.35 1.35 2.71
C HIS A 60 9.91 1.86 2.89
N GLY A 61 9.35 1.76 4.10
CA GLY A 61 8.00 2.22 4.42
C GLY A 61 6.89 1.35 3.83
N LEU A 62 5.68 1.91 3.78
CA LEU A 62 4.48 1.26 3.24
C LEU A 62 4.28 1.64 1.77
N GLY A 63 3.75 0.74 0.96
CA GLY A 63 3.43 1.00 -0.45
C GLY A 63 4.07 0.02 -1.44
N PRO A 64 3.85 0.20 -2.74
CA PRO A 64 4.27 -0.74 -3.77
C PRO A 64 5.76 -0.67 -4.12
N HIS A 65 6.43 0.48 -3.92
CA HIS A 65 7.83 0.66 -4.32
C HIS A 65 8.82 -0.25 -3.57
N ARG A 66 8.44 -0.74 -2.38
CA ARG A 66 9.23 -1.73 -1.64
C ARG A 66 9.12 -3.16 -2.20
N MET A 67 8.06 -3.45 -2.97
CA MET A 67 7.72 -4.82 -3.40
C MET A 67 8.78 -5.44 -4.34
N PRO A 68 9.36 -4.72 -5.32
CA PRO A 68 10.43 -5.26 -6.15
C PRO A 68 11.60 -5.78 -5.30
N VAL A 69 12.07 -4.96 -4.35
CA VAL A 69 13.18 -5.31 -3.46
C VAL A 69 12.80 -6.50 -2.58
N ALA A 70 11.62 -6.46 -1.95
CA ALA A 70 11.13 -7.56 -1.12
C ALA A 70 11.06 -8.89 -1.87
N PHE A 71 10.63 -8.87 -3.14
CA PHE A 71 10.50 -10.08 -3.94
C PHE A 71 11.86 -10.65 -4.33
N GLY A 72 12.79 -9.79 -4.77
CA GLY A 72 14.17 -10.19 -5.04
C GLY A 72 14.88 -10.75 -3.79
N GLU A 73 14.73 -10.09 -2.64
CA GLU A 73 15.32 -10.54 -1.37
C GLU A 73 14.70 -11.85 -0.85
N THR A 74 13.42 -12.09 -1.12
CA THR A 74 12.77 -13.37 -0.80
C THR A 74 13.48 -14.53 -1.52
N TYR A 75 13.71 -14.39 -2.83
CA TYR A 75 14.46 -15.40 -3.59
C TYR A 75 15.90 -15.55 -3.10
N ARG A 76 16.63 -14.45 -2.90
CA ARG A 76 18.01 -14.50 -2.38
C ARG A 76 18.09 -15.17 -1.01
N ALA A 77 17.12 -14.93 -0.12
CA ALA A 77 17.06 -15.57 1.18
C ALA A 77 16.82 -17.09 1.08
N LEU A 78 15.94 -17.53 0.19
CA LEU A 78 15.70 -18.95 -0.08
C LEU A 78 16.94 -19.64 -0.67
N CYS A 79 17.61 -19.02 -1.64
CA CYS A 79 18.87 -19.52 -2.21
C CYS A 79 19.95 -19.70 -1.13
N ARG A 80 20.14 -18.70 -0.26
CA ARG A 80 21.08 -18.81 0.87
C ARG A 80 20.78 -19.99 1.79
N ARG A 81 19.49 -20.26 2.07
CA ARG A 81 19.07 -21.40 2.90
C ARG A 81 19.31 -22.76 2.22
N ALA A 82 19.16 -22.80 0.90
CA ALA A 82 19.41 -24.00 0.11
C ALA A 82 20.90 -24.20 -0.22
N GLY A 83 21.78 -23.26 0.13
CA GLY A 83 23.21 -23.33 -0.18
C GLY A 83 23.52 -23.17 -1.68
N VAL A 84 22.66 -22.47 -2.42
CA VAL A 84 22.83 -22.22 -3.86
C VAL A 84 23.00 -20.73 -4.13
N ASP A 85 23.75 -20.40 -5.18
CA ASP A 85 23.87 -19.02 -5.64
C ASP A 85 22.58 -18.58 -6.35
N PRO A 86 22.07 -17.37 -6.07
CA PRO A 86 20.88 -16.86 -6.73
C PRO A 86 21.16 -16.54 -8.20
N ASP A 87 20.32 -17.06 -9.09
CA ASP A 87 20.36 -16.72 -10.51
C ASP A 87 19.91 -15.25 -10.75
N PRO A 88 20.74 -14.41 -11.38
CA PRO A 88 20.38 -13.02 -11.67
C PRO A 88 19.10 -12.85 -12.50
N GLU A 89 18.79 -13.78 -13.40
CA GLU A 89 17.57 -13.68 -14.22
C GLU A 89 16.30 -13.90 -13.38
N THR A 90 16.35 -14.90 -12.49
CA THR A 90 15.27 -15.19 -11.54
C THR A 90 15.07 -14.05 -10.53
N VAL A 91 16.15 -13.46 -10.03
CA VAL A 91 16.08 -12.22 -9.21
C VAL A 91 15.33 -11.13 -9.97
N ALA A 92 15.74 -10.84 -11.21
CA ALA A 92 15.13 -9.79 -12.01
C ALA A 92 13.65 -10.09 -12.31
N ALA A 93 13.28 -11.36 -12.47
CA ALA A 93 11.89 -11.79 -12.62
C ALA A 93 11.05 -11.52 -11.37
N CYS A 94 11.58 -11.84 -10.19
CA CYS A 94 10.94 -11.54 -8.90
C CYS A 94 10.72 -10.03 -8.74
N GLU A 95 11.73 -9.23 -9.05
CA GLU A 95 11.62 -7.77 -8.98
C GLU A 95 10.60 -7.20 -9.99
N ARG A 96 10.48 -7.79 -11.19
CA ARG A 96 9.44 -7.40 -12.17
C ARG A 96 8.03 -7.66 -11.64
N LEU A 97 7.80 -8.80 -10.98
CA LEU A 97 6.51 -9.08 -10.33
C LEU A 97 6.18 -8.03 -9.26
N GLY A 98 7.17 -7.63 -8.46
CA GLY A 98 6.97 -6.58 -7.46
C GLY A 98 6.67 -5.20 -8.07
N ARG A 99 7.28 -4.86 -9.21
CA ARG A 99 7.02 -3.59 -9.92
C ARG A 99 5.59 -3.50 -10.44
N ALA A 100 4.99 -4.64 -10.80
CA ALA A 100 3.62 -4.70 -11.32
C ALA A 100 2.54 -4.32 -10.28
N VAL A 101 2.89 -4.14 -9.01
CA VAL A 101 1.97 -3.70 -7.95
C VAL A 101 1.68 -2.19 -8.04
N ALA A 102 2.60 -1.41 -8.61
CA ALA A 102 2.48 0.04 -8.69
C ALA A 102 1.36 0.50 -9.64
N GLY A 103 0.89 1.72 -9.42
CA GLY A 103 -0.22 2.34 -10.16
C GLY A 103 -1.47 2.55 -9.31
N THR A 104 -2.42 3.33 -9.82
CA THR A 104 -3.65 3.71 -9.10
C THR A 104 -4.60 2.51 -9.02
N PRO A 105 -4.98 2.03 -7.81
CA PRO A 105 -5.94 0.94 -7.67
C PRO A 105 -7.36 1.38 -8.09
N PRO A 106 -8.22 0.43 -8.47
CA PRO A 106 -9.60 0.74 -8.85
C PRO A 106 -10.37 1.31 -7.64
N ALA A 107 -11.28 2.24 -7.91
CA ALA A 107 -12.17 2.76 -6.89
C ALA A 107 -13.17 1.69 -6.44
N ILE A 108 -13.47 1.66 -5.14
CA ILE A 108 -14.57 0.86 -4.60
C ILE A 108 -15.90 1.44 -5.11
N ASP A 109 -16.81 0.56 -5.53
CA ASP A 109 -18.10 0.95 -6.11
C ASP A 109 -18.86 1.92 -5.21
N GLY A 110 -19.18 3.10 -5.78
CA GLY A 110 -19.90 4.16 -5.08
C GLY A 110 -19.10 4.95 -4.04
N ALA A 111 -17.86 4.57 -3.71
CA ALA A 111 -17.08 5.23 -2.67
C ALA A 111 -16.77 6.70 -3.01
N LEU A 112 -16.36 6.99 -4.25
CA LEU A 112 -16.10 8.36 -4.67
C LEU A 112 -17.37 9.22 -4.73
N ALA A 113 -18.51 8.64 -5.12
CA ALA A 113 -19.79 9.34 -5.07
C ALA A 113 -20.21 9.63 -3.62
N ALA A 114 -19.99 8.71 -2.70
CA ALA A 114 -20.22 8.92 -1.28
C ALA A 114 -19.32 10.03 -0.72
N LEU A 115 -18.03 10.03 -1.05
CA LEU A 115 -17.08 11.07 -0.65
C LEU A 115 -17.53 12.46 -1.10
N ARG A 116 -17.96 12.61 -2.36
CA ARG A 116 -18.47 13.90 -2.88
C ARG A 116 -19.71 14.38 -2.11
N ARG A 117 -20.67 13.49 -1.88
CA ARG A 117 -21.88 13.83 -1.10
C ARG A 117 -21.53 14.24 0.33
N LEU A 118 -20.56 13.54 0.93
CA LEU A 118 -20.10 13.82 2.28
C LEU A 118 -19.44 15.20 2.36
N ALA A 119 -18.51 15.49 1.45
CA ALA A 119 -17.80 16.76 1.38
C ALA A 119 -18.73 17.96 1.10
N ALA A 120 -19.82 17.75 0.34
CA ALA A 120 -20.82 18.77 0.10
C ALA A 120 -21.71 19.07 1.34
N ALA A 121 -21.82 18.12 2.28
CA ALA A 121 -22.72 18.22 3.42
C ALA A 121 -22.01 18.50 4.75
N ARG A 122 -20.73 18.13 4.88
CA ARG A 122 -19.98 18.15 6.14
C ARG A 122 -18.50 18.48 5.87
N PRO A 123 -17.80 19.12 6.82
CA PRO A 123 -16.35 19.23 6.77
C PRO A 123 -15.71 17.85 6.66
N THR A 124 -15.06 17.59 5.52
CA THR A 124 -14.52 16.27 5.17
C THR A 124 -13.09 16.44 4.68
N ALA A 125 -12.20 15.59 5.16
CA ALA A 125 -10.82 15.52 4.69
C ALA A 125 -10.39 14.05 4.51
N VAL A 126 -9.42 13.83 3.64
CA VAL A 126 -8.80 12.53 3.45
C VAL A 126 -7.52 12.47 4.26
N TYR A 127 -7.42 11.44 5.09
CA TYR A 127 -6.27 11.18 5.95
C TYR A 127 -5.76 9.76 5.70
N THR A 128 -4.64 9.65 5.00
CA THR A 128 -4.04 8.38 4.61
C THR A 128 -2.57 8.32 5.00
N GLN A 129 -1.96 7.14 4.90
CA GLN A 129 -0.54 6.93 5.14
C GLN A 129 0.14 6.28 3.94
N ALA A 130 1.39 6.66 3.71
CA ALA A 130 2.23 6.03 2.70
C ALA A 130 3.71 6.21 3.04
N GLY A 131 4.54 5.23 2.66
CA GLY A 131 6.00 5.36 2.69
C GLY A 131 6.52 6.29 1.59
N ASP A 132 5.76 6.44 0.49
CA ASP A 132 6.02 7.39 -0.58
C ASP A 132 4.81 8.33 -0.71
N ALA A 133 4.99 9.58 -0.29
CA ALA A 133 3.92 10.57 -0.28
C ALA A 133 3.55 11.05 -1.69
N ASP A 134 4.53 11.13 -2.60
CA ASP A 134 4.30 11.64 -3.95
C ASP A 134 3.50 10.62 -4.76
N TYR A 135 3.88 9.34 -4.69
CA TYR A 135 3.11 8.24 -5.28
C TYR A 135 1.67 8.20 -4.75
N GLN A 136 1.47 8.37 -3.43
CA GLN A 136 0.13 8.35 -2.85
C GLN A 136 -0.70 9.53 -3.32
N LEU A 137 -0.10 10.72 -3.45
CA LEU A 137 -0.77 11.92 -3.96
C LEU A 137 -1.16 11.77 -5.43
N GLU A 138 -0.35 11.10 -6.25
CA GLU A 138 -0.70 10.74 -7.62
C GLU A 138 -1.90 9.79 -7.65
N CYS A 139 -1.88 8.72 -6.85
CA CYS A 139 -3.02 7.80 -6.74
C CYS A 139 -4.31 8.50 -6.32
N LEU A 140 -4.24 9.41 -5.34
CA LEU A 140 -5.38 10.22 -4.89
C LEU A 140 -5.89 11.14 -6.00
N ARG A 141 -5.01 11.70 -6.83
CA ARG A 141 -5.40 12.54 -7.96
C ARG A 141 -6.10 11.73 -9.03
N ASP A 142 -5.50 10.62 -9.43
CA ASP A 142 -6.00 9.73 -10.48
C ASP A 142 -7.34 9.07 -10.10
N ALA A 143 -7.51 8.71 -8.82
CA ALA A 143 -8.76 8.21 -8.28
C ALA A 143 -9.86 9.28 -8.16
N GLY A 144 -9.56 10.55 -8.50
CA GLY A 144 -10.50 11.66 -8.44
C GLY A 144 -10.79 12.18 -7.03
N VAL A 145 -10.04 11.71 -6.01
CA VAL A 145 -10.21 12.11 -4.61
C VAL A 145 -9.88 13.59 -4.43
N VAL A 146 -8.76 14.05 -5.02
CA VAL A 146 -8.38 15.47 -4.97
C VAL A 146 -9.47 16.36 -5.58
N GLY A 147 -10.12 15.92 -6.65
CA GLY A 147 -11.26 16.64 -7.25
C GLY A 147 -12.54 16.60 -6.41
N ALA A 148 -12.68 15.62 -5.50
CA ALA A 148 -13.86 15.48 -4.65
C ALA A 148 -13.79 16.34 -3.38
N VAL A 149 -12.60 16.48 -2.77
CA VAL A 149 -12.44 17.21 -1.49
C VAL A 149 -11.55 18.45 -1.56
N GLY A 150 -10.77 18.64 -2.63
CA GLY A 150 -9.73 19.68 -2.70
C GLY A 150 -8.37 19.18 -2.18
N ARG A 151 -7.26 19.69 -2.73
CA ARG A 151 -5.90 19.26 -2.38
C ARG A 151 -5.54 19.62 -0.94
N GLU A 152 -6.03 20.75 -0.47
CA GLU A 152 -5.87 21.27 0.88
C GLU A 152 -6.58 20.41 1.93
N ARG A 153 -7.56 19.58 1.52
CA ARG A 153 -8.26 18.61 2.38
C ARG A 153 -7.66 17.22 2.33
N VAL A 154 -6.45 17.07 1.78
CA VAL A 154 -5.75 15.78 1.67
C VAL A 154 -4.48 15.83 2.51
N ARG A 155 -4.38 14.90 3.46
CA ARG A 155 -3.19 14.71 4.29
C ARG A 155 -2.67 13.29 4.16
N VAL A 156 -1.46 13.17 3.63
CA VAL A 156 -0.66 11.94 3.61
C VAL A 156 0.37 12.03 4.71
N VAL A 157 0.43 11.03 5.59
CA VAL A 157 1.45 10.94 6.65
C VAL A 157 2.35 9.71 6.43
N PRO A 158 3.59 9.71 6.92
CA PRO A 158 4.44 8.53 6.83
C PRO A 158 3.86 7.32 7.58
N LEU A 159 3.22 7.59 8.73
CA LEU A 159 2.61 6.59 9.59
C LEU A 159 1.44 7.17 10.39
N LYS A 160 0.31 6.44 10.45
CA LYS A 160 -0.81 6.78 11.34
C LYS A 160 -0.44 6.39 12.78
N THR A 161 -0.32 7.40 13.63
CA THR A 161 -0.09 7.26 15.08
C THR A 161 -1.05 8.18 15.81
N ALA A 162 -1.21 8.00 17.12
CA ALA A 162 -2.00 8.94 17.92
C ALA A 162 -1.48 10.39 17.80
N ALA A 163 -0.16 10.59 17.67
CA ALA A 163 0.43 11.91 17.49
C ALA A 163 0.09 12.50 16.12
N THR A 164 0.23 11.72 15.03
CA THR A 164 -0.07 12.23 13.68
C THR A 164 -1.57 12.45 13.48
N LEU A 165 -2.43 11.69 14.17
CA LEU A 165 -3.87 11.95 14.19
C LEU A 165 -4.19 13.28 14.88
N ARG A 166 -3.64 13.53 16.08
CA ARG A 166 -3.86 14.82 16.79
C ARG A 166 -3.41 16.01 15.95
N ALA A 167 -2.20 15.95 15.38
CA ALA A 167 -1.69 16.99 14.48
C ALA A 167 -2.52 17.15 13.19
N THR A 168 -3.26 16.12 12.79
CA THR A 168 -4.20 16.18 11.66
C THR A 168 -5.50 16.86 12.07
N LEU A 169 -6.01 16.58 13.28
CA LEU A 169 -7.18 17.25 13.83
C LEU A 169 -6.92 18.74 14.03
N GLU A 170 -5.77 19.11 14.59
CA GLU A 170 -5.34 20.52 14.76
C GLU A 170 -5.15 21.28 13.43
N HIS A 171 -4.90 20.55 12.33
CA HIS A 171 -4.71 21.15 11.02
C HIS A 171 -6.04 21.44 10.30
N PHE A 172 -7.08 20.67 10.60
CA PHE A 172 -8.37 20.74 9.89
C PHE A 172 -9.53 21.31 10.73
N GLY A 173 -9.43 21.24 12.05
CA GLY A 173 -10.33 21.90 13.01
C GLY A 173 -9.86 23.32 13.31
#